data_AF-A0A4V2ALD7-F1
#
_entry.id   AF-A0A4V2ALD7-F1
#
_cell.length_a   1.000
_cell.length_b   1.000
_cell.length_c   1.000
_cell.angle_alpha   90.00
_cell.angle_beta   90.00
_cell.angle_gamma   90.00
#
_symmetry.space_group_name_H-M   'P 1'
#
loop_
_entity.id
_entity.type
_entity.pdbx_description
1 polymer ?
#
loop_
_entity_poly.entity_id
_entity_poly.type
_entity_poly.pdbx_seq_one_letter_code
_entity_poly.pdbx_strand_id
1 'polypeptide(L)'
;MAAFNPTALDARQWVRVCKENGFKQIILTAKHHDGFCLWPSKFTAHSVKNSPWKNGNGDVVKEVAAACKEYGVGFGVYLSPWDRNSKFFGSAAYNDYFISQLTELLTSYGRVDEVWFDGANGEGPNGKKQVYEYDRWYALIRKLQPNAVIAVSGPDVRWVGTESGYGRETEWSVVPGDELLQEKIAANSQKEVAFAPVNMMEKDLGSIAKLEKAKSLVWYPAEIDVSIRPGWFHHPEENNKVKSPEALLDKAPAARSGEPPPGHETHRPQGE
;
A
#
# COMPACT_ATOMS: atom_id res chain seq x y z
N MET A 1 18.63 4.80 -20.03
CA MET A 1 18.24 4.41 -18.66
C MET A 1 19.43 4.57 -17.72
N ALA A 2 19.78 5.82 -17.38
CA ALA A 2 20.96 6.14 -16.59
C ALA A 2 20.66 6.71 -15.19
N ALA A 3 19.38 6.80 -14.81
CA ALA A 3 18.95 7.57 -13.63
C ALA A 3 19.03 6.77 -12.31
N PHE A 4 18.78 5.45 -12.32
CA PHE A 4 18.81 4.65 -11.10
C PHE A 4 20.24 4.23 -10.77
N ASN A 5 20.92 4.98 -9.88
CA ASN A 5 22.29 4.70 -9.44
C ASN A 5 22.54 5.12 -7.99
N PRO A 6 21.88 4.53 -6.99
CA PRO A 6 22.16 4.87 -5.60
C PRO A 6 23.61 4.55 -5.25
N THR A 7 24.31 5.51 -4.64
CA THR A 7 25.77 5.48 -4.44
C THR A 7 26.21 4.58 -3.31
N ALA A 8 25.37 4.40 -2.29
CA ALA A 8 25.67 3.63 -1.08
C ALA A 8 24.39 2.99 -0.51
N LEU A 9 23.63 2.29 -1.35
CA LEU A 9 22.43 1.58 -0.89
C LEU A 9 22.81 0.53 0.17
N ASP A 10 22.20 0.62 1.34
CA ASP A 10 22.30 -0.35 2.42
C ASP A 10 20.90 -0.64 2.99
N ALA A 11 20.28 -1.72 2.54
CA ALA A 11 18.96 -2.14 3.02
C ALA A 11 18.98 -2.52 4.51
N ARG A 12 20.12 -2.98 5.05
CA ARG A 12 20.23 -3.28 6.49
C ARG A 12 20.09 -2.02 7.33
N GLN A 13 20.58 -0.89 6.84
CA GLN A 13 20.39 0.40 7.50
C GLN A 13 18.90 0.76 7.58
N TRP A 14 18.14 0.59 6.50
CA TRP A 14 16.69 0.87 6.50
C TRP A 14 15.94 -0.01 7.50
N VAL A 15 16.13 -1.32 7.40
CA VAL A 15 15.41 -2.28 8.24
C VAL A 15 15.77 -2.11 9.71
N ARG A 16 17.05 -1.87 10.03
CA ARG A 16 17.50 -1.60 11.40
C ARG A 16 16.84 -0.34 11.97
N VAL A 17 16.82 0.77 11.23
CA VAL A 17 16.17 2.01 11.68
C VAL A 17 14.68 1.78 11.94
N CYS A 18 13.97 1.08 11.06
CA CYS A 18 12.57 0.74 11.27
C CYS A 18 12.39 -0.16 12.52
N LYS A 19 13.22 -1.18 12.70
CA LYS A 19 13.16 -2.08 13.86
C LYS A 19 13.38 -1.34 15.18
N GLU A 20 14.41 -0.50 15.24
CA GLU A 20 14.77 0.32 16.42
C GLU A 20 13.65 1.29 16.79
N ASN A 21 12.84 1.73 15.82
CA ASN A 21 11.67 2.60 16.04
C ASN A 21 10.35 1.82 16.15
N GLY A 22 10.40 0.49 16.34
CA GLY A 22 9.24 -0.33 16.69
C GLY A 22 8.36 -0.78 15.53
N PHE A 23 8.70 -0.46 14.29
CA PHE A 23 7.97 -0.95 13.11
C PHE A 23 8.06 -2.49 13.03
N LYS A 24 6.94 -3.12 12.65
CA LYS A 24 6.82 -4.58 12.61
C LYS A 24 6.96 -5.15 11.21
N GLN A 25 6.81 -4.32 10.19
CA GLN A 25 6.84 -4.71 8.79
C GLN A 25 7.36 -3.55 7.94
N ILE A 26 7.97 -3.88 6.80
CA ILE A 26 8.32 -2.94 5.74
C ILE A 26 7.66 -3.39 4.46
N ILE A 27 6.92 -2.49 3.80
CA ILE A 27 6.35 -2.70 2.47
C ILE A 27 7.21 -1.93 1.48
N LEU A 28 7.89 -2.65 0.58
CA LEU A 28 8.75 -2.03 -0.43
C LEU A 28 7.97 -1.76 -1.71
N THR A 29 8.09 -0.57 -2.27
CA THR A 29 7.65 -0.21 -3.64
C THR A 29 8.48 -0.94 -4.70
N ALA A 30 8.24 -2.24 -4.86
CA ALA A 30 8.97 -3.08 -5.81
C ALA A 30 8.80 -2.57 -7.24
N LYS A 31 7.61 -2.04 -7.57
CA LYS A 31 7.34 -1.29 -8.80
C LYS A 31 6.27 -0.23 -8.53
N HIS A 32 6.57 1.03 -8.84
CA HIS A 32 5.62 2.14 -8.75
C HIS A 32 4.92 2.40 -10.11
N HIS A 33 4.07 3.42 -10.20
CA HIS A 33 3.29 3.73 -11.41
C HIS A 33 4.13 3.96 -12.67
N ASP A 34 5.37 4.43 -12.52
CA ASP A 34 6.30 4.61 -13.64
C ASP A 34 6.70 3.27 -14.30
N GLY A 35 6.52 2.16 -13.60
CA GLY A 35 6.77 0.80 -14.09
C GLY A 35 8.18 0.27 -13.83
N PHE A 36 9.10 1.05 -13.24
CA PHE A 36 10.47 0.63 -12.98
C PHE A 36 10.52 -0.43 -11.87
N CYS A 37 11.00 -1.62 -12.22
CA CYS A 37 11.07 -2.73 -11.28
C CYS A 37 12.41 -2.72 -10.53
N LEU A 38 12.33 -2.74 -9.19
CA LEU A 38 13.47 -2.76 -8.27
C LEU A 38 14.15 -4.12 -8.14
N TRP A 39 13.67 -5.12 -8.88
CA TRP A 39 14.28 -6.44 -9.03
C TRP A 39 14.53 -6.74 -10.52
N PRO A 40 15.47 -7.64 -10.87
CA PRO A 40 15.81 -7.95 -12.25
C PRO A 40 14.76 -8.87 -12.91
N SER A 41 13.51 -8.40 -13.02
CA SER A 41 12.39 -9.14 -13.60
C SER A 41 12.73 -9.70 -14.98
N LYS A 42 12.36 -10.95 -15.24
CA LYS A 42 12.52 -11.60 -16.55
C LYS A 42 11.58 -11.01 -17.59
N PHE A 43 10.49 -10.37 -17.16
CA PHE A 43 9.39 -9.96 -18.03
C PHE A 43 9.48 -8.53 -18.55
N THR A 44 10.41 -7.71 -18.04
CA THR A 44 10.61 -6.34 -18.55
C THR A 44 12.08 -5.91 -18.53
N ALA A 45 12.48 -5.14 -19.54
CA ALA A 45 13.77 -4.43 -19.58
C ALA A 45 13.78 -3.19 -18.68
N HIS A 46 12.62 -2.70 -18.24
CA HIS A 46 12.47 -1.51 -17.42
C HIS A 46 12.64 -1.84 -15.93
N SER A 47 13.87 -2.19 -15.57
CA SER A 47 14.24 -2.63 -14.22
C SER A 47 15.70 -2.36 -13.89
N VAL A 48 16.08 -2.64 -12.64
CA VAL A 48 17.48 -2.54 -12.15
C VAL A 48 18.49 -3.29 -13.02
N LYS A 49 18.08 -4.31 -13.78
CA LYS A 49 18.98 -5.08 -14.66
C LYS A 49 19.63 -4.25 -15.76
N ASN A 50 18.98 -3.15 -16.16
CA ASN A 50 19.48 -2.21 -17.18
C ASN A 50 19.87 -0.85 -16.56
N SER A 51 20.11 -0.83 -15.24
CA SER A 51 20.62 0.34 -14.53
C SER A 51 22.13 0.22 -14.31
N PRO A 52 22.86 1.34 -14.19
CA PRO A 52 24.29 1.30 -13.84
C PRO A 52 24.54 0.82 -12.41
N TRP A 53 23.52 0.84 -11.53
CA TRP A 53 23.65 0.39 -10.15
C TRP A 53 24.11 -1.07 -10.08
N LYS A 54 25.21 -1.31 -9.37
CA LYS A 54 25.87 -2.63 -9.26
C LYS A 54 26.11 -3.29 -10.63
N ASN A 55 26.37 -2.48 -11.66
CA ASN A 55 26.56 -2.92 -13.05
C ASN A 55 25.41 -3.78 -13.59
N GLY A 56 24.17 -3.46 -13.22
CA GLY A 56 22.96 -4.20 -13.64
C GLY A 56 22.74 -5.51 -12.89
N ASN A 57 23.57 -5.84 -11.90
CA ASN A 57 23.45 -7.09 -11.12
C ASN A 57 22.76 -6.90 -9.75
N GLY A 58 22.28 -5.69 -9.48
CA GLY A 58 21.60 -5.37 -8.23
C GLY A 58 20.16 -5.90 -8.18
N ASP A 59 19.67 -6.13 -6.97
CA ASP A 59 18.31 -6.54 -6.68
C ASP A 59 17.90 -5.96 -5.31
N VAL A 60 17.18 -4.84 -5.32
CA VAL A 60 16.80 -4.12 -4.09
C VAL A 60 15.79 -4.95 -3.30
N VAL A 61 14.86 -5.63 -3.98
CA VAL A 61 13.84 -6.46 -3.34
C VAL A 61 14.51 -7.57 -2.54
N LYS A 62 15.53 -8.22 -3.11
CA LYS A 62 16.33 -9.24 -2.42
C LYS A 62 17.07 -8.67 -1.21
N GLU A 63 17.70 -7.50 -1.34
CA GLU A 63 18.44 -6.87 -0.25
C GLU A 63 17.53 -6.50 0.93
N VAL A 64 16.34 -5.94 0.65
CA VAL A 64 15.35 -5.59 1.68
C VAL A 64 14.74 -6.84 2.31
N ALA A 65 14.30 -7.82 1.53
CA ALA A 65 13.73 -9.06 2.06
C ALA A 65 14.73 -9.82 2.96
N ALA A 66 16.01 -9.87 2.55
CA ALA A 66 17.06 -10.49 3.34
C ALA A 66 17.30 -9.74 4.67
N ALA A 67 17.34 -8.41 4.64
CA ALA A 67 17.48 -7.59 5.84
C ALA A 67 16.26 -7.74 6.77
N CYS A 68 15.03 -7.73 6.24
CA CYS A 68 13.81 -7.99 7.02
C CYS A 68 13.89 -9.34 7.76
N LYS A 69 14.31 -10.40 7.05
CA LYS A 69 14.53 -11.72 7.66
C LYS A 69 15.62 -11.69 8.74
N GLU A 70 16.73 -11.00 8.49
CA GLU A 70 17.84 -10.87 9.44
C GLU A 70 17.41 -10.21 10.77
N TYR A 71 16.64 -9.12 10.70
CA TYR A 71 16.23 -8.34 11.87
C TYR A 71 14.87 -8.77 12.47
N GLY A 72 14.25 -9.82 11.92
CA GLY A 72 12.92 -10.27 12.34
C GLY A 72 11.86 -9.16 12.21
N VAL A 73 11.82 -8.53 11.03
CA VAL A 73 10.81 -7.56 10.59
C VAL A 73 10.03 -8.21 9.44
N GLY A 74 8.71 -8.06 9.43
CA GLY A 74 7.87 -8.54 8.34
C GLY A 74 8.20 -7.86 7.01
N PHE A 75 7.94 -8.55 5.90
CA PHE A 75 8.24 -8.05 4.56
C PHE A 75 6.99 -8.08 3.68
N GLY A 76 6.63 -6.92 3.14
CA GLY A 76 5.54 -6.76 2.17
C GLY A 76 6.05 -6.17 0.86
N VAL A 77 5.24 -6.31 -0.18
CA VAL A 77 5.52 -5.74 -1.51
C VAL A 77 4.37 -4.85 -1.97
N TYR A 78 4.70 -3.65 -2.40
CA TYR A 78 3.85 -2.81 -3.21
C TYR A 78 4.17 -3.10 -4.68
N LEU A 79 3.14 -3.45 -5.45
CA LEU A 79 3.23 -3.68 -6.89
C LEU A 79 2.11 -2.92 -7.59
N SER A 80 2.44 -1.75 -8.14
CA SER A 80 1.45 -0.87 -8.77
C SER A 80 0.65 -1.60 -9.87
N PRO A 81 -0.69 -1.68 -9.76
CA PRO A 81 -1.55 -2.13 -10.84
C PRO A 81 -1.46 -1.22 -12.07
N TRP A 82 -1.43 0.10 -11.87
CA TRP A 82 -1.17 1.05 -12.95
C TRP A 82 0.29 1.01 -13.39
N ASP A 83 0.55 0.93 -14.69
CA ASP A 83 1.90 0.86 -15.24
C ASP A 83 2.01 1.74 -16.49
N ARG A 84 2.75 2.84 -16.34
CA ARG A 84 2.95 3.84 -17.39
C ARG A 84 4.04 3.46 -18.39
N ASN A 85 4.78 2.39 -18.15
CA ASN A 85 5.84 1.93 -19.04
C ASN A 85 5.42 0.74 -19.90
N SER A 86 4.71 -0.23 -19.32
CA SER A 86 4.38 -1.47 -19.99
C SER A 86 3.52 -1.23 -21.23
N LYS A 87 3.99 -1.75 -22.36
CA LYS A 87 3.22 -1.76 -23.62
C LYS A 87 1.94 -2.60 -23.53
N PHE A 88 1.86 -3.50 -22.56
CA PHE A 88 0.70 -4.35 -22.36
C PHE A 88 -0.43 -3.64 -21.61
N PHE A 89 -0.11 -2.58 -20.84
CA PHE A 89 -1.11 -1.86 -20.07
C PHE A 89 -2.22 -1.31 -20.98
N GLY A 90 -3.48 -1.55 -20.59
CA GLY A 90 -4.68 -1.30 -21.41
C GLY A 90 -5.13 -2.48 -22.25
N SER A 91 -4.58 -3.68 -22.05
CA SER A 91 -4.96 -4.91 -22.79
C SER A 91 -5.07 -6.12 -21.86
N ALA A 92 -5.73 -7.18 -22.33
CA ALA A 92 -5.86 -8.43 -21.57
C ALA A 92 -4.49 -9.04 -21.21
N ALA A 93 -3.49 -8.90 -22.10
CA ALA A 93 -2.14 -9.42 -21.88
C ALA A 93 -1.43 -8.79 -20.66
N TYR A 94 -1.89 -7.64 -20.18
CA TYR A 94 -1.33 -7.04 -18.97
C TYR A 94 -1.58 -7.91 -17.72
N ASN A 95 -2.71 -8.62 -17.64
CA ASN A 95 -3.00 -9.50 -16.50
C ASN A 95 -1.98 -10.65 -16.42
N ASP A 96 -1.59 -11.22 -17.56
CA ASP A 96 -0.54 -12.25 -17.62
C ASP A 96 0.84 -11.70 -17.27
N TYR A 97 1.16 -10.50 -17.77
CA TYR A 97 2.39 -9.78 -17.41
C TYR A 97 2.46 -9.50 -15.91
N PHE A 98 1.36 -9.01 -15.32
CA PHE A 98 1.27 -8.69 -13.90
C PHE A 98 1.39 -9.95 -13.03
N ILE A 99 0.69 -11.03 -13.37
CA ILE A 99 0.82 -12.34 -12.69
C ILE A 99 2.24 -12.86 -12.75
N SER A 100 2.92 -12.68 -13.88
CA SER A 100 4.31 -13.12 -14.04
C SER A 100 5.25 -12.38 -13.07
N GLN A 101 5.08 -11.06 -12.94
CA GLN A 101 5.82 -10.24 -11.98
C GLN A 101 5.46 -10.58 -10.53
N LEU A 102 4.17 -10.71 -10.23
CA LEU A 102 3.68 -11.09 -8.91
C LEU A 102 4.22 -12.47 -8.51
N THR A 103 4.25 -13.42 -9.44
CA THR A 103 4.85 -14.76 -9.20
C THR A 103 6.33 -14.65 -8.83
N GLU A 104 7.13 -13.83 -9.51
CA GLU A 104 8.54 -13.62 -9.14
C GLU A 104 8.66 -13.10 -7.69
N LEU A 105 7.86 -12.09 -7.34
CA LEU A 105 7.87 -11.47 -6.00
C LEU A 105 7.42 -12.43 -4.89
N LEU A 106 6.44 -13.28 -5.16
CA LEU A 106 5.87 -14.18 -4.15
C LEU A 106 6.57 -15.54 -4.04
N THR A 107 7.58 -15.81 -4.88
CA THR A 107 8.32 -17.10 -4.86
C THR A 107 9.80 -16.94 -4.57
N SER A 108 10.42 -15.81 -4.95
CA SER A 108 11.88 -15.69 -4.93
C SER A 108 12.44 -14.97 -3.70
N TYR A 109 11.59 -14.33 -2.89
CA TYR A 109 12.02 -13.45 -1.78
C TYR A 109 11.60 -13.92 -0.40
N GLY A 110 11.17 -15.18 -0.28
CA GLY A 110 10.78 -15.79 0.99
C GLY A 110 9.33 -15.52 1.37
N ARG A 111 9.07 -15.34 2.67
CA ARG A 111 7.74 -15.02 3.19
C ARG A 111 7.39 -13.57 2.84
N VAL A 112 6.19 -13.37 2.31
CA VAL A 112 5.59 -12.05 2.10
C VAL A 112 4.37 -11.96 3.00
N ASP A 113 4.34 -10.93 3.85
CA ASP A 113 3.27 -10.69 4.83
C ASP A 113 2.13 -9.86 4.25
N GLU A 114 2.42 -9.05 3.23
CA GLU A 114 1.44 -8.16 2.62
C GLU A 114 1.74 -7.86 1.16
N VAL A 115 0.67 -7.79 0.36
CA VAL A 115 0.70 -7.36 -1.02
C VAL A 115 -0.22 -6.15 -1.18
N TRP A 116 0.37 -5.01 -1.52
CA TRP A 116 -0.31 -3.74 -1.59
C TRP A 116 -0.59 -3.36 -3.06
N PHE A 117 -1.88 -3.19 -3.40
CA PHE A 117 -2.34 -2.86 -4.75
C PHE A 117 -3.00 -1.49 -4.80
N ASP A 118 -2.29 -0.52 -5.38
CA ASP A 118 -2.77 0.86 -5.50
C ASP A 118 -4.07 0.99 -6.28
N GLY A 119 -4.95 1.85 -5.78
CA GLY A 119 -6.13 2.29 -6.50
C GLY A 119 -5.87 3.47 -7.46
N ALA A 120 -4.77 4.21 -7.28
CA ALA A 120 -4.47 5.41 -8.06
C ALA A 120 -4.22 5.10 -9.55
N ASN A 121 -4.82 5.93 -10.41
CA ASN A 121 -4.68 5.81 -11.86
C ASN A 121 -4.86 7.17 -12.55
N GLY A 122 -3.77 7.71 -13.08
CA GLY A 122 -3.75 9.01 -13.75
C GLY A 122 -3.96 8.99 -15.26
N GLU A 123 -4.44 7.88 -15.86
CA GLU A 123 -4.77 7.83 -17.30
C GLU A 123 -5.89 8.82 -17.68
N GLY A 124 -6.80 9.07 -16.73
CA GLY A 124 -7.95 9.96 -16.92
C GLY A 124 -8.94 9.46 -17.98
N PRO A 125 -9.92 10.30 -18.38
CA PRO A 125 -11.04 9.88 -19.22
C PRO A 125 -10.65 9.33 -20.60
N ASN A 126 -9.51 9.79 -21.13
CA ASN A 126 -9.06 9.53 -22.49
C ASN A 126 -7.84 8.60 -22.57
N GLY A 127 -7.28 8.18 -21.43
CA GLY A 127 -6.13 7.30 -21.40
C GLY A 127 -6.48 5.83 -21.57
N LYS A 128 -5.49 4.98 -21.34
CA LYS A 128 -5.61 3.53 -21.45
C LYS A 128 -6.55 2.98 -20.38
N LYS A 129 -7.38 2.00 -20.75
CA LYS A 129 -8.33 1.35 -19.85
C LYS A 129 -7.92 -0.09 -19.59
N GLN A 130 -7.43 -0.38 -18.39
CA GLN A 130 -7.03 -1.73 -17.99
C GLN A 130 -8.14 -2.42 -17.22
N VAL A 131 -8.68 -3.52 -17.75
CA VAL A 131 -9.55 -4.41 -16.96
C VAL A 131 -8.66 -5.33 -16.15
N TYR A 132 -8.63 -5.13 -14.83
CA TYR A 132 -7.82 -5.92 -13.90
C TYR A 132 -8.54 -7.23 -13.54
N GLU A 133 -7.86 -8.37 -13.67
CA GLU A 133 -8.35 -9.68 -13.23
C GLU A 133 -7.99 -9.94 -11.76
N TYR A 134 -8.51 -9.11 -10.85
CA TYR A 134 -8.18 -9.14 -9.43
C TYR A 134 -8.39 -10.52 -8.78
N ASP A 135 -9.50 -11.21 -9.07
CA ASP A 135 -9.73 -12.58 -8.58
C ASP A 135 -8.59 -13.55 -8.94
N ARG A 136 -8.08 -13.44 -10.17
CA ARG A 136 -6.97 -14.28 -10.64
C ARG A 136 -5.68 -13.94 -9.90
N TRP A 137 -5.45 -12.66 -9.59
CA TRP A 137 -4.30 -12.19 -8.84
C TRP A 137 -4.39 -12.62 -7.36
N TYR A 138 -5.56 -12.51 -6.74
CA TYR A 138 -5.81 -12.94 -5.37
C TYR A 138 -5.62 -14.45 -5.24
N ALA A 139 -6.18 -15.24 -6.17
CA ALA A 139 -6.02 -16.69 -6.18
C ALA A 139 -4.54 -17.11 -6.23
N LEU A 140 -3.73 -16.39 -7.01
CA LEU A 140 -2.28 -16.61 -7.04
C LEU A 140 -1.63 -16.29 -5.68
N ILE A 141 -1.96 -15.15 -5.06
CA ILE A 141 -1.41 -14.75 -3.75
C ILE A 141 -1.77 -15.81 -2.71
N ARG A 142 -3.05 -16.19 -2.61
CA ARG A 142 -3.51 -17.22 -1.66
C ARG A 142 -2.81 -18.55 -1.84
N LYS A 143 -2.48 -18.92 -3.09
CA LYS A 143 -1.74 -20.14 -3.39
C LYS A 143 -0.28 -20.07 -2.95
N LEU A 144 0.40 -18.96 -3.20
CA LEU A 144 1.85 -18.84 -3.00
C LEU A 144 2.22 -18.36 -1.61
N GLN A 145 1.42 -17.46 -1.04
CA GLN A 145 1.64 -16.80 0.25
C GLN A 145 0.29 -16.78 1.00
N PRO A 146 -0.19 -17.92 1.52
CA PRO A 146 -1.53 -18.04 2.11
C PRO A 146 -1.76 -17.16 3.35
N ASN A 147 -0.68 -16.69 3.98
CA ASN A 147 -0.73 -15.82 5.15
C ASN A 147 -0.58 -14.33 4.79
N ALA A 148 -0.36 -13.99 3.51
CA ALA A 148 -0.25 -12.60 3.10
C ALA A 148 -1.62 -11.94 3.11
N VAL A 149 -1.68 -10.71 3.66
CA VAL A 149 -2.85 -9.84 3.49
C VAL A 149 -2.75 -9.09 2.15
N ILE A 150 -3.89 -8.84 1.51
CA ILE A 150 -3.99 -8.11 0.25
C ILE A 150 -4.68 -6.78 0.52
N ALA A 151 -3.94 -5.68 0.37
CA ALA A 151 -4.34 -4.36 0.81
C ALA A 151 -4.82 -3.44 -0.34
N VAL A 152 -5.69 -2.50 0.02
CA VAL A 152 -6.26 -1.43 -0.81
C VAL A 152 -7.16 -1.97 -1.91
N SER A 153 -6.64 -2.28 -3.09
CA SER A 153 -7.40 -2.98 -4.12
C SER A 153 -7.37 -4.49 -3.87
N GLY A 154 -7.72 -4.88 -2.63
CA GLY A 154 -7.65 -6.23 -2.09
C GLY A 154 -8.78 -6.51 -1.09
N PRO A 155 -9.06 -7.77 -0.76
CA PRO A 155 -10.17 -8.10 0.14
C PRO A 155 -9.86 -8.05 1.65
N ASP A 156 -8.59 -7.90 2.07
CA ASP A 156 -8.22 -8.14 3.48
C ASP A 156 -8.06 -6.86 4.30
N VAL A 157 -7.45 -5.83 3.71
CA VAL A 157 -7.13 -4.56 4.39
C VAL A 157 -7.55 -3.41 3.50
N ARG A 158 -8.33 -2.46 4.03
CA ARG A 158 -8.81 -1.31 3.25
C ARG A 158 -7.95 -0.09 3.45
N TRP A 159 -7.87 0.72 2.41
CA TRP A 159 -7.41 2.09 2.54
C TRP A 159 -8.37 2.89 3.43
N VAL A 160 -7.83 3.70 4.35
CA VAL A 160 -8.63 4.54 5.24
C VAL A 160 -9.37 5.68 4.51
N GLY A 161 -8.90 6.05 3.31
CA GLY A 161 -9.50 7.09 2.46
C GLY A 161 -8.79 8.43 2.44
N THR A 162 -7.63 8.53 3.08
CA THR A 162 -6.80 9.73 3.07
C THR A 162 -5.35 9.38 3.32
N GLU A 163 -4.43 10.12 2.71
CA GLU A 163 -2.97 10.02 2.94
C GLU A 163 -2.48 11.00 4.03
N SER A 164 -3.42 11.65 4.75
CA SER A 164 -3.09 12.65 5.79
C SER A 164 -2.53 12.03 7.08
N GLY A 165 -2.68 10.71 7.23
CA GLY A 165 -2.36 9.97 8.44
C GLY A 165 -3.41 10.06 9.54
N TYR A 166 -4.61 10.56 9.25
CA TYR A 166 -5.73 10.56 10.19
C TYR A 166 -6.78 9.52 9.79
N GLY A 167 -7.22 8.75 10.78
CA GLY A 167 -8.36 7.85 10.66
C GLY A 167 -9.67 8.56 10.96
N ARG A 168 -10.75 7.78 11.09
CA ARG A 168 -12.02 8.27 11.60
C ARG A 168 -12.04 8.25 13.12
N GLU A 169 -12.80 9.16 13.72
CA GLU A 169 -13.13 9.10 15.15
C GLU A 169 -13.90 7.82 15.50
N THR A 170 -14.74 7.34 14.59
CA THR A 170 -15.46 6.07 14.71
C THR A 170 -15.13 5.21 13.51
N GLU A 171 -14.28 4.20 13.71
CA GLU A 171 -13.77 3.35 12.63
C GLU A 171 -14.27 1.92 12.76
N TRP A 172 -15.16 1.51 11.83
CA TRP A 172 -15.73 0.17 11.82
C TRP A 172 -14.89 -0.76 10.97
N SER A 173 -14.47 -1.89 11.54
CA SER A 173 -13.86 -2.98 10.77
C SER A 173 -14.91 -3.88 10.12
N VAL A 174 -16.17 -3.83 10.57
CA VAL A 174 -17.31 -4.49 9.90
C VAL A 174 -18.02 -3.45 9.04
N VAL A 175 -18.07 -3.69 7.73
CA VAL A 175 -18.67 -2.77 6.74
C VAL A 175 -19.61 -3.54 5.79
N PRO A 176 -20.50 -2.85 5.03
CA PRO A 176 -21.30 -3.47 3.97
C PRO A 176 -20.43 -4.14 2.89
N GLY A 177 -20.69 -5.40 2.58
CA GLY A 177 -19.94 -6.18 1.57
C GLY A 177 -20.34 -5.92 0.12
N ASP A 178 -21.54 -5.35 -0.11
CA ASP A 178 -22.13 -5.15 -1.45
C ASP A 178 -21.38 -4.11 -2.31
N GLU A 179 -20.47 -3.36 -1.67
CA GLU A 179 -19.64 -2.35 -2.27
C GLU A 179 -18.26 -2.87 -2.69
N LEU A 180 -17.86 -4.07 -2.24
CA LEU A 180 -16.61 -4.74 -2.63
C LEU A 180 -16.69 -5.51 -3.96
N LEU A 181 -17.76 -5.32 -4.75
CA LEU A 181 -17.90 -5.95 -6.05
C LEU A 181 -16.78 -5.46 -6.99
N GLN A 182 -15.99 -6.39 -7.52
CA GLN A 182 -14.83 -6.07 -8.37
C GLN A 182 -15.17 -5.23 -9.59
N GLU A 183 -16.34 -5.45 -10.19
CA GLU A 183 -16.84 -4.63 -11.30
C GLU A 183 -16.91 -3.15 -10.92
N LYS A 184 -17.30 -2.83 -9.66
CA LYS A 184 -17.33 -1.46 -9.15
C LYS A 184 -15.92 -0.93 -8.88
N ILE A 185 -15.03 -1.75 -8.31
CA ILE A 185 -13.63 -1.37 -8.07
C ILE A 185 -12.95 -1.01 -9.40
N ALA A 186 -13.03 -1.89 -10.39
CA ALA A 186 -12.42 -1.70 -11.71
C ALA A 186 -13.06 -0.55 -12.50
N ALA A 187 -14.39 -0.38 -12.44
CA ALA A 187 -15.08 0.71 -13.14
C ALA A 187 -14.76 2.09 -12.56
N ASN A 188 -14.42 2.17 -11.28
CA ASN A 188 -14.16 3.44 -10.60
C ASN A 188 -12.67 3.79 -10.47
N SER A 189 -11.75 2.81 -10.50
CA SER A 189 -10.29 2.99 -10.46
C SER A 189 -9.67 3.64 -11.71
N GLN A 190 -10.48 4.20 -12.60
CA GLN A 190 -10.04 4.83 -13.85
C GLN A 190 -10.67 6.22 -14.07
N LYS A 191 -11.43 6.72 -13.09
CA LYS A 191 -12.18 7.97 -13.22
C LYS A 191 -11.44 9.17 -12.63
N GLU A 192 -10.63 8.97 -11.60
CA GLU A 192 -9.91 10.02 -10.87
C GLU A 192 -8.44 9.66 -10.61
N VAL A 193 -7.59 10.67 -10.46
CA VAL A 193 -6.13 10.54 -10.34
C VAL A 193 -5.71 9.78 -9.07
N ALA A 194 -6.49 9.91 -8.00
CA ALA A 194 -6.39 9.11 -6.78
C ALA A 194 -7.76 8.46 -6.52
N PHE A 195 -7.79 7.16 -6.25
CA PHE A 195 -9.05 6.43 -6.09
C PHE A 195 -8.99 5.47 -4.91
N ALA A 196 -10.00 5.56 -4.04
CA ALA A 196 -10.34 4.52 -3.08
C ALA A 196 -11.25 3.47 -3.75
N PRO A 197 -10.97 2.16 -3.65
CA PRO A 197 -11.82 1.07 -4.16
C PRO A 197 -13.33 1.19 -3.87
N VAL A 198 -13.71 1.96 -2.86
CA VAL A 198 -15.08 2.22 -2.39
C VAL A 198 -15.15 3.67 -1.88
N ASN A 199 -16.32 4.22 -1.54
CA ASN A 199 -16.48 5.53 -0.90
C ASN A 199 -15.91 5.56 0.54
N MET A 200 -14.62 5.23 0.67
CA MET A 200 -13.85 5.18 1.90
C MET A 200 -13.47 6.58 2.37
N MET A 201 -14.10 7.63 1.85
CA MET A 201 -13.95 8.99 2.37
C MET A 201 -15.15 9.41 3.23
N GLU A 202 -16.22 8.61 3.27
CA GLU A 202 -17.38 8.89 4.13
C GLU A 202 -17.01 8.79 5.61
N LYS A 203 -17.64 9.63 6.44
CA LYS A 203 -17.44 9.61 7.90
C LYS A 203 -18.03 8.35 8.56
N ASP A 204 -19.13 7.85 8.03
CA ASP A 204 -19.82 6.66 8.55
C ASP A 204 -19.72 5.53 7.53
N LEU A 205 -19.01 4.45 7.86
CA LEU A 205 -18.87 3.27 7.01
C LEU A 205 -19.61 2.03 7.54
N GLY A 206 -20.15 2.09 8.77
CA GLY A 206 -20.57 0.88 9.48
C GLY A 206 -21.57 1.09 10.61
N SER A 207 -22.25 2.24 10.68
CA SER A 207 -23.36 2.40 11.63
C SER A 207 -24.45 1.36 11.40
N ILE A 208 -25.22 1.06 12.45
CA ILE A 208 -26.36 0.13 12.37
C ILE A 208 -27.31 0.51 11.22
N ALA A 209 -27.58 1.80 11.01
CA ALA A 209 -28.43 2.27 9.92
C ALA A 209 -27.89 1.95 8.51
N LYS A 210 -26.56 1.87 8.35
CA LYS A 210 -25.93 1.36 7.12
C LYS A 210 -25.97 -0.16 7.06
N LEU A 211 -25.62 -0.85 8.15
CA LEU A 211 -25.55 -2.31 8.18
C LEU A 211 -26.92 -2.97 7.95
N GLU A 212 -28.01 -2.39 8.46
CA GLU A 212 -29.38 -2.87 8.24
C GLU A 212 -29.81 -2.89 6.77
N LYS A 213 -29.19 -2.04 5.94
CA LYS A 213 -29.48 -1.94 4.50
C LYS A 213 -28.54 -2.80 3.64
N ALA A 214 -27.49 -3.35 4.25
CA ALA A 214 -26.52 -4.17 3.55
C ALA A 214 -27.08 -5.56 3.26
N LYS A 215 -26.86 -6.08 2.05
CA LYS A 215 -27.18 -7.47 1.69
C LYS A 215 -26.14 -8.45 2.24
N SER A 216 -24.95 -7.96 2.57
CA SER A 216 -23.85 -8.73 3.16
C SER A 216 -22.96 -7.85 4.04
N LEU A 217 -22.26 -8.47 5.00
CA LEU A 217 -21.28 -7.83 5.86
C LEU A 217 -19.91 -8.47 5.66
N VAL A 218 -18.85 -7.69 5.83
CA VAL A 218 -17.47 -8.14 5.68
C VAL A 218 -16.58 -7.54 6.77
N TRP A 219 -15.61 -8.33 7.23
CA TRP A 219 -14.51 -7.83 8.05
C TRP A 219 -13.43 -7.26 7.13
N TYR A 220 -13.30 -5.94 7.09
CA TYR A 220 -12.39 -5.21 6.21
C TYR A 220 -11.76 -4.01 6.94
N PRO A 221 -10.78 -4.28 7.83
CA PRO A 221 -10.17 -3.28 8.71
C PRO A 221 -9.41 -2.20 7.93
N ALA A 222 -9.38 -0.99 8.49
CA ALA A 222 -8.68 0.15 7.92
C ALA A 222 -7.16 0.06 8.14
N GLU A 223 -6.40 0.43 7.12
CA GLU A 223 -5.00 0.79 7.23
C GLU A 223 -4.80 2.26 6.86
N ILE A 224 -4.02 2.95 7.68
CA ILE A 224 -3.70 4.37 7.54
C ILE A 224 -2.28 4.50 7.03
N ASP A 225 -2.15 5.05 5.84
CA ASP A 225 -0.89 5.35 5.19
C ASP A 225 -0.59 6.87 5.28
N VAL A 226 0.67 7.19 5.57
CA VAL A 226 1.15 8.58 5.59
C VAL A 226 2.66 8.63 5.41
N SER A 227 3.15 9.61 4.64
CA SER A 227 4.58 9.89 4.55
C SER A 227 5.09 10.61 5.81
N ILE A 228 6.33 10.33 6.22
CA ILE A 228 7.02 11.16 7.23
C ILE A 228 7.40 12.56 6.69
N ARG A 229 7.35 12.75 5.37
CA ARG A 229 7.61 14.00 4.64
C ARG A 229 6.32 14.51 3.96
N PRO A 230 6.36 15.65 3.25
CA PRO A 230 5.26 16.05 2.37
C PRO A 230 5.05 15.08 1.20
N GLY A 231 6.12 14.67 0.50
CA GLY A 231 6.07 13.68 -0.57
C GLY A 231 6.33 12.26 -0.11
N TRP A 232 5.92 11.28 -0.93
CA TRP A 232 6.19 9.85 -0.70
C TRP A 232 7.62 9.44 -1.04
N PHE A 233 8.20 10.02 -2.10
CA PHE A 233 9.58 9.80 -2.50
C PHE A 233 10.52 10.81 -1.85
N HIS A 234 11.81 10.45 -1.76
CA HIS A 234 12.81 11.36 -1.21
C HIS A 234 13.10 12.53 -2.16
N HIS A 235 12.92 13.74 -1.64
CA HIS A 235 13.32 15.01 -2.26
C HIS A 235 14.22 15.79 -1.28
N PRO A 236 15.45 16.19 -1.67
CA PRO A 236 16.33 17.00 -0.82
C PRO A 236 15.67 18.27 -0.28
N GLU A 237 14.77 18.87 -1.05
CA GLU A 237 13.99 20.07 -0.73
C GLU A 237 13.02 19.88 0.44
N GLU A 238 12.82 18.64 0.89
CA GLU A 238 11.96 18.27 2.00
C GLU A 238 12.74 17.83 3.24
N ASN A 239 14.07 17.90 3.25
CA ASN A 239 14.89 17.46 4.40
C ASN A 239 14.62 18.24 5.69
N ASN A 240 14.21 19.50 5.57
CA ASN A 240 13.77 20.33 6.70
C ASN A 240 12.24 20.30 6.93
N LYS A 241 11.51 19.43 6.22
CA LYS A 241 10.03 19.29 6.29
C LYS A 241 9.60 17.93 6.82
N VAL A 242 10.50 17.19 7.46
CA VAL A 242 10.19 15.95 8.16
C VAL A 242 9.23 16.26 9.30
N LYS A 243 8.13 15.50 9.41
CA LYS A 243 7.13 15.67 10.47
C LYS A 243 7.81 15.50 11.84
N SER A 244 7.48 16.39 12.79
CA SER A 244 8.02 16.31 14.14
C SER A 244 7.48 15.08 14.89
N PRO A 245 8.15 14.61 15.95
CA PRO A 245 7.64 13.53 16.79
C PRO A 245 6.23 13.79 17.31
N GLU A 246 5.92 15.04 17.70
CA GLU A 246 4.59 15.44 18.18
C GLU A 246 3.53 15.29 17.08
N ALA A 247 3.85 15.70 15.84
CA ALA A 247 2.96 15.55 14.70
C ALA A 247 2.73 14.09 14.29
N LEU A 248 3.69 13.20 14.58
CA LEU A 248 3.54 11.75 14.36
C LEU A 248 2.73 11.08 15.48
N LEU A 249 2.92 11.53 16.73
CA LEU A 249 2.16 11.05 17.88
C LEU A 249 0.69 11.46 17.80
N ASP A 250 0.37 12.67 17.34
CA ASP A 250 -1.01 13.12 17.12
C ASP A 250 -1.80 12.21 16.16
N LYS A 251 -1.10 11.59 15.21
CA LYS A 251 -1.68 10.66 14.24
C LYS A 251 -1.90 9.25 14.81
N ALA A 252 -1.16 8.87 15.86
CA ALA A 252 -1.13 7.51 16.37
C ALA A 252 -2.43 7.07 17.09
N PRO A 253 -3.14 7.89 17.88
CA PRO A 253 -4.44 7.53 18.47
C PRO A 253 -5.47 7.20 17.39
N ALA A 254 -5.55 7.99 16.32
CA ALA A 254 -6.46 7.72 15.19
C ALA A 254 -6.11 6.43 14.44
N ALA A 255 -4.87 5.93 14.55
CA ALA A 255 -4.41 4.69 13.96
C ALA A 255 -4.42 3.47 14.90
N ARG A 256 -4.48 3.68 16.23
CA ARG A 256 -4.32 2.61 17.24
C ARG A 256 -5.55 2.38 18.11
N SER A 257 -6.44 3.36 18.27
CA SER A 257 -7.56 3.26 19.21
C SER A 257 -8.91 3.41 18.50
N GLY A 258 -9.67 2.32 18.48
CA GLY A 258 -11.14 2.35 18.46
C GLY A 258 -11.74 2.67 19.84
N GLU A 259 -10.99 3.33 20.73
CA GLU A 259 -11.47 3.82 22.02
C GLU A 259 -11.30 5.34 22.07
N PRO A 260 -12.32 6.09 22.50
CA PRO A 260 -12.20 7.52 22.67
C PRO A 260 -11.19 7.85 23.78
N PRO A 261 -10.50 9.00 23.72
CA PRO A 261 -9.63 9.43 24.80
C PRO A 261 -10.44 9.52 26.11
N PRO A 262 -9.86 9.16 27.27
CA PRO A 262 -10.54 9.33 28.55
C PRO A 262 -10.89 10.81 28.70
N GLY A 263 -12.18 11.07 28.88
CA GLY A 263 -12.72 12.42 28.96
C GLY A 263 -11.98 13.24 30.02
N HIS A 264 -11.63 14.47 29.66
CA HIS A 264 -11.31 15.48 30.64
C HIS A 264 -12.56 15.73 31.50
N GLU A 265 -12.64 15.05 32.63
CA GLU A 265 -13.50 15.49 33.73
C GLU A 265 -13.02 16.88 34.14
N THR A 266 -13.75 17.89 33.70
CA THR A 266 -13.64 19.22 34.28
C THR A 266 -14.23 19.14 35.67
N HIS A 267 -13.37 19.03 36.68
CA HIS A 267 -13.74 19.32 38.06
C HIS A 267 -14.38 20.71 38.11
N ARG A 268 -15.70 20.76 38.28
CA ARG A 268 -16.36 21.95 38.85
C ARG A 268 -15.92 22.02 40.32
N PRO A 269 -15.40 23.15 40.80
CA PRO A 269 -15.26 23.35 42.23
C PRO A 269 -16.66 23.51 42.81
N GLN A 270 -17.03 22.61 43.73
CA GLN A 270 -18.07 22.90 44.70
C GLN A 270 -17.49 23.91 45.68
N GLY A 271 -18.08 25.10 45.74
CA GLY A 271 -17.79 26.13 46.72
C GLY A 271 -19.11 26.59 47.35
N GLU A 272 -19.14 26.43 48.67
CA GLU A 272 -19.96 27.02 49.75
C GLU A 272 -21.12 27.97 49.41
#